data_AF-A0A6B3GVD3-F1
#
_entry.id   AF-A0A6B3GVD3-F1
#
_cell.length_a   1.000
_cell.length_b   1.000
_cell.length_c   1.000
_cell.angle_alpha   90.00
_cell.angle_beta   90.00
_cell.angle_gamma   90.00
#
_symmetry.space_group_name_H-M   'P 1'
#
loop_
_entity.id
_entity.type
_entity.pdbx_description
1 polymer ?
#
loop_
_entity_poly.entity_id
_entity_poly.type
_entity_poly.pdbx_seq_one_letter_code
_entity_poly.pdbx_strand_id
1 'polypeptide(L)' 'MRTAAQCLSGAKPVSYWLDDPAKPDALPALTGDEHTDLLVVGGGYSGLWTALIAKERDPERDVVLIEGHEVGWAASG' A
#
# COMPACT_ATOMS: atom_id res chain seq x y z
N MET A 1 11.49 6.04 38.02
CA MET A 1 10.54 5.86 36.92
C MET A 1 11.25 6.20 35.62
N ARG A 2 11.13 5.37 34.57
CA ARG A 2 11.63 5.76 33.23
C ARG A 2 10.75 6.88 32.67
N THR A 3 11.35 7.82 31.96
CA THR A 3 10.61 8.83 31.19
C THR A 3 9.97 8.19 29.95
N ALA A 4 8.92 8.79 29.41
CA ALA A 4 8.28 8.32 28.18
C ALA A 4 9.29 8.21 27.01
N ALA A 5 10.22 9.17 26.91
CA ALA A 5 11.29 9.16 25.91
C ALA A 5 12.23 7.95 26.07
N GLN A 6 12.60 7.58 27.30
CA GLN A 6 13.44 6.40 27.54
C GLN A 6 12.73 5.09 27.12
N CYS A 7 11.40 5.02 27.26
CA CYS A 7 10.61 3.86 26.85
C CYS A 7 10.53 3.70 25.32
N LEU A 8 10.67 4.78 24.55
CA LEU A 8 10.59 4.79 23.09
C LEU A 8 11.96 4.77 22.41
N SER A 9 13.05 4.66 23.16
CA SER A 9 14.42 4.77 22.64
C SER A 9 14.79 3.75 21.55
N GLY A 10 14.10 2.60 21.50
CA GLY A 10 14.26 1.60 20.44
C GLY A 10 13.22 1.65 19.32
N ALA A 11 12.27 2.59 19.38
CA ALA A 11 11.25 2.73 18.36
C ALA A 11 11.85 3.35 17.09
N LYS A 12 11.41 2.85 15.93
CA LYS A 12 11.75 3.42 14.62
C LYS A 12 10.54 4.20 14.08
N PRO A 13 10.75 5.32 13.37
CA PRO A 13 9.69 6.07 12.72
C PRO A 13 9.31 5.43 11.38
N VAL A 14 8.93 4.16 11.40
CA VAL A 14 8.54 3.38 10.22
C VAL A 14 7.24 2.63 10.51
N SER A 15 6.50 2.30 9.45
CA SER A 15 5.34 1.43 9.59
C SER A 15 5.73 0.09 10.19
N TYR A 16 4.96 -0.39 11.16
CA TYR A 16 5.15 -1.74 11.70
C TYR A 16 5.06 -2.81 10.59
N TRP A 17 4.13 -2.63 9.64
CA TRP A 17 3.89 -3.59 8.57
C TRP A 17 4.97 -3.57 7.48
N LEU A 18 5.67 -2.45 7.33
CA LEU A 18 6.74 -2.30 6.34
C LEU A 18 8.14 -2.57 6.92
N ASP A 19 8.28 -2.68 8.25
CA ASP A 19 9.52 -3.13 8.93
C ASP A 19 9.56 -4.66 9.08
N ASP A 20 8.53 -5.39 8.65
CA ASP A 20 8.50 -6.85 8.64
C ASP A 20 9.41 -7.41 7.53
N PRO A 21 10.46 -8.19 7.84
CA PRO A 21 11.32 -8.82 6.83
C PRO A 21 10.58 -9.82 5.93
N ALA A 22 9.41 -10.31 6.35
CA ALA A 22 8.57 -11.21 5.56
C ALA A 22 7.58 -10.45 4.64
N LYS A 23 7.59 -9.11 4.65
CA LYS A 23 6.75 -8.33 3.74
C LYS A 23 7.08 -8.67 2.28
N PRO A 24 6.10 -8.63 1.37
CA PRO A 24 6.38 -8.77 -0.05
C PRO A 24 7.29 -7.66 -0.57
N ASP A 25 8.09 -7.98 -1.58
CA ASP A 25 8.79 -6.96 -2.36
C ASP A 25 7.78 -6.11 -3.15
N ALA A 26 8.19 -4.88 -3.48
CA ALA A 26 7.44 -4.04 -4.41
C ALA A 26 7.29 -4.75 -5.76
N LEU A 27 6.11 -4.62 -6.37
CA LEU A 27 5.89 -5.14 -7.72
C LEU A 27 6.76 -4.37 -8.73
N PRO A 28 7.15 -5.01 -9.85
CA PRO A 28 7.90 -4.33 -10.91
C PRO A 28 7.19 -3.06 -11.41
N ALA A 29 7.98 -2.05 -11.79
CA ALA A 29 7.45 -0.83 -12.38
C ALA A 29 6.70 -1.13 -13.68
N LEU A 30 5.53 -0.51 -13.85
CA LEU A 30 4.81 -0.53 -15.13
C LEU A 30 5.57 0.33 -16.14
N THR A 31 6.11 -0.30 -17.18
CA THR A 31 6.98 0.34 -18.19
C THR A 31 6.42 0.29 -19.61
N GLY A 32 5.27 -0.36 -19.79
CA GLY A 32 4.57 -0.45 -21.07
C GLY A 32 3.14 0.08 -20.96
N ASP A 33 2.43 -0.03 -22.07
CA ASP A 33 1.00 0.31 -22.13
C ASP A 33 0.17 -0.78 -21.46
N GLU A 34 -0.87 -0.37 -20.73
CA GLU A 34 -1.84 -1.24 -20.07
C GLU A 34 -3.26 -0.73 -20.35
N HIS A 35 -4.20 -1.63 -20.56
CA HIS A 35 -5.59 -1.29 -20.83
C HIS A 35 -6.48 -1.93 -19.78
N THR A 36 -7.37 -1.13 -19.19
CA THR A 36 -8.25 -1.59 -18.13
C THR A 36 -9.57 -0.81 -18.14
N ASP A 37 -10.62 -1.39 -17.56
CA ASP A 37 -11.90 -0.69 -17.39
C ASP A 37 -11.80 0.39 -16.28
N LEU A 38 -10.95 0.15 -15.27
CA LEU A 38 -10.73 1.07 -14.16
C LEU A 38 -9.27 1.10 -13.72
N LEU A 39 -8.63 2.26 -13.88
CA LEU A 39 -7.33 2.56 -13.29
C LEU A 39 -7.52 3.25 -11.92
N VAL A 40 -6.87 2.72 -10.89
CA VAL A 40 -6.74 3.33 -9.56
C VAL A 40 -5.30 3.81 -9.35
N VAL A 41 -5.12 5.09 -9.04
CA VAL A 41 -3.81 5.68 -8.78
C VAL A 41 -3.63 5.89 -7.27
N GLY A 42 -2.61 5.22 -6.71
CA GLY A 42 -2.24 5.27 -5.30
C GLY A 42 -2.56 3.97 -4.55
N GLY A 43 -1.53 3.32 -4.00
CA GLY A 43 -1.60 2.08 -3.21
C GLY A 43 -1.84 2.32 -1.72
N GLY A 44 -2.50 3.42 -1.35
CA GLY A 44 -2.94 3.67 0.02
C GLY A 44 -4.29 3.03 0.34
N TYR A 45 -4.79 3.25 1.56
CA TYR A 45 -6.06 2.71 2.05
C TYR A 45 -7.22 3.02 1.09
N SER A 46 -7.38 4.29 0.69
CA SER A 46 -8.47 4.69 -0.20
C SER A 46 -8.39 4.06 -1.59
N GLY A 47 -7.19 3.88 -2.14
CA GLY A 47 -7.00 3.25 -3.45
C GLY A 47 -7.29 1.76 -3.41
N LEU A 48 -6.71 1.04 -2.44
CA LEU A 48 -6.98 -0.39 -2.22
C LEU A 48 -8.47 -0.64 -1.98
N TRP A 49 -9.11 0.18 -1.13
CA TRP A 49 -10.53 0.05 -0.83
C TRP A 49 -11.41 0.34 -2.04
N THR A 50 -11.01 1.29 -2.90
CA THR A 50 -11.69 1.56 -4.18
C THR A 50 -11.59 0.36 -5.12
N ALA A 51 -10.40 -0.23 -5.27
CA ALA A 51 -10.20 -1.42 -6.10
C ALA A 51 -11.00 -2.63 -5.58
N LEU A 52 -11.01 -2.85 -4.27
CA LEU A 52 -11.79 -3.90 -3.63
C LEU A 52 -13.29 -3.73 -3.90
N ILE A 53 -13.87 -2.57 -3.58
CA ILE A 53 -15.29 -2.29 -3.82
C ILE A 53 -15.61 -2.41 -5.32
N ALA A 54 -14.68 -2.03 -6.19
CA ALA A 54 -14.87 -2.14 -7.62
C ALA A 54 -15.06 -3.59 -8.08
N LYS A 55 -14.25 -4.52 -7.55
CA LYS A 55 -14.34 -5.97 -7.80
C LYS A 55 -15.51 -6.62 -7.07
N GLU A 56 -15.89 -6.16 -5.88
CA GLU A 56 -17.07 -6.68 -5.17
C GLU A 56 -18.37 -6.37 -5.92
N ARG A 57 -18.47 -5.19 -6.54
CA ARG A 57 -19.63 -4.78 -7.32
C ARG A 57 -19.72 -5.49 -8.67
N ASP A 58 -18.58 -5.70 -9.30
CA ASP A 58 -18.45 -6.39 -10.58
C ASP A 58 -17.16 -7.22 -10.59
N PRO A 59 -17.26 -8.53 -10.30
CA PRO A 59 -16.10 -9.42 -10.28
C PRO A 59 -15.39 -9.57 -11.63
N GLU A 60 -16.07 -9.30 -12.74
CA GLU A 60 -15.48 -9.44 -14.08
C GLU A 60 -14.79 -8.15 -14.54
N ARG A 61 -15.08 -7.00 -13.91
CA ARG A 61 -14.46 -5.72 -14.26
C ARG A 61 -12.95 -5.81 -14.14
N ASP A 62 -12.24 -5.39 -15.18
CA ASP A 62 -10.79 -5.29 -15.11
C ASP A 62 -10.37 -4.04 -14.32
N VAL A 63 -9.47 -4.23 -13.36
CA VAL A 63 -9.05 -3.16 -12.44
C VAL A 63 -7.54 -3.22 -12.26
N VAL A 64 -6.86 -2.15 -12.68
CA VAL A 64 -5.43 -1.96 -12.45
C VAL A 64 -5.23 -0.92 -11.35
N LEU A 65 -4.38 -1.24 -10.37
CA LEU A 65 -3.92 -0.29 -9.35
C LEU A 65 -2.42 -0.05 -9.52
N ILE A 66 -2.01 1.21 -9.53
CA ILE A 66 -0.59 1.60 -9.59
C ILE A 66 -0.19 2.41 -8.36
N GLU A 67 1.04 2.22 -7.91
CA GLU A 67 1.68 2.96 -6.82
C GLU A 67 3.10 3.34 -7.25
N GLY A 68 3.55 4.56 -6.90
CA GLY A 68 4.86 5.08 -7.29
C GLY A 68 6.02 4.52 -6.45
N HIS A 69 5.72 3.96 -5.28
CA HIS A 69 6.70 3.28 -4.42
C HIS A 69 6.26 1.83 -4.12
N GLU A 70 5.80 1.54 -2.90
CA GLU A 70 5.22 0.25 -2.51
C GLU A 70 3.84 0.47 -1.88
N VAL A 71 2.98 -0.54 -1.95
CA VAL A 71 1.63 -0.45 -1.37
C VAL A 71 1.73 -0.13 0.12
N GLY A 72 0.99 0.87 0.56
CA GLY A 72 0.95 1.31 1.96
C GLY A 72 2.11 2.20 2.41
N TRP A 73 3.11 2.56 1.59
CA TRP A 73 4.34 3.25 2.05
C TRP A 73 4.16 4.60 2.77
N ALA A 74 3.04 5.28 2.55
CA ALA A 74 2.76 6.63 3.04
C ALA A 74 1.78 6.59 4.23
N ALA A 75 0.84 7.55 4.31
CA ALA A 75 -0.04 7.69 5.48
C ALA A 75 -0.92 6.47 5.82
N SER A 76 -1.04 5.49 4.92
CA SER A 76 -1.87 4.29 5.10
C SER A 76 -1.11 3.10 5.68
N GLY A 77 0.21 3.22 5.84
CA GLY A 77 1.09 2.23 6.44
C GLY A 77 2.23 2.91 7.17
#